data_AF-A0A2E8AFU9-F1
#
_entry.id   AF-A0A2E8AFU9-F1
#
_cell.length_a   1.000
_cell.length_b   1.000
_cell.length_c   1.000
_cell.angle_alpha   90.00
_cell.angle_beta   90.00
_cell.angle_gamma   90.00
#
_symmetry.space_group_name_H-M   'P 1'
#
loop_
_entity.id
_entity.type
_entity.pdbx_description
1 polymer ?
#
loop_
_entity_poly.entity_id
_entity_poly.type
_entity_poly.pdbx_seq_one_letter_code
_entity_poly.pdbx_strand_id
1 'polypeptide(L)' 'MNPFKAVMASAIVILMTVGAAGCSDIKPWVKPYERDKLADPVMSLSRHGKADSYMHHVYQARESARGAEGGSGGGCGCN' A
#
# COMPACT_ATOMS: atom_id res chain seq x y z
N MET A 1 -17.37 13.40 40.47
CA MET A 1 -16.48 13.14 39.32
C MET A 1 -16.88 14.06 38.19
N ASN A 2 -15.92 14.79 37.59
CA ASN A 2 -16.24 15.86 36.65
C ASN A 2 -16.66 15.25 35.30
N PRO A 3 -17.84 15.59 34.74
CA PRO A 3 -18.37 14.98 33.53
C PRO A 3 -17.42 15.20 32.33
N PHE A 4 -16.69 16.32 32.32
CA PHE A 4 -15.68 16.66 31.32
C PHE A 4 -14.53 15.64 31.25
N LYS A 5 -14.11 15.08 32.39
CA LYS A 5 -13.04 14.07 32.44
C LYS A 5 -13.53 12.72 31.88
N ALA A 6 -14.81 12.38 32.09
CA ALA A 6 -15.40 11.15 31.58
C ALA A 6 -15.59 11.18 30.05
N VAL A 7 -15.97 12.34 29.48
CA VAL A 7 -16.10 12.52 28.03
C VAL A 7 -14.73 12.41 27.34
N MET A 8 -13.71 13.08 27.87
CA MET A 8 -12.35 13.01 27.32
C MET A 8 -11.74 11.61 27.38
N ALA A 9 -11.93 10.88 28.50
CA ALA A 9 -11.47 9.50 28.61
C ALA A 9 -12.15 8.57 27.59
N SER A 10 -13.45 8.75 27.36
CA SER A 10 -14.18 7.96 26.36
C SER A 10 -13.70 8.25 24.93
N ALA A 11 -13.41 9.51 24.59
CA ALA A 11 -12.89 9.88 23.28
C ALA A 11 -11.51 9.25 22.99
N ILE A 12 -10.63 9.17 23.98
CA ILE A 12 -9.31 8.55 23.86
C ILE A 12 -9.44 7.04 23.62
N VAL A 13 -10.34 6.36 24.35
CA VAL A 13 -10.60 4.93 24.17
C VAL A 13 -11.13 4.63 22.77
N ILE A 14 -12.05 5.45 22.26
CA ILE A 14 -12.59 5.32 20.90
C ILE A 14 -11.50 5.52 19.84
N LEU A 15 -10.62 6.51 20.03
CA LEU A 15 -9.52 6.76 19.10
C LEU A 15 -8.52 5.58 19.05
N MET A 16 -8.24 4.98 20.21
CA MET A 16 -7.34 3.82 20.31
C MET A 16 -7.93 2.55 19.66
N THR A 17 -9.24 2.32 19.77
CA THR A 17 -9.87 1.13 19.16
C THR A 17 -9.96 1.23 17.64
N VAL A 18 -10.16 2.43 17.08
CA VAL A 18 -10.14 2.64 15.62
C VAL A 18 -8.74 2.44 15.04
N GLY A 19 -7.69 2.89 15.74
CA GLY A 19 -6.31 2.69 15.30
C GLY A 19 -5.86 1.22 15.27
N ALA A 20 -6.45 0.37 16.11
CA ALA A 20 -6.12 -1.06 16.17
C ALA A 20 -6.79 -1.92 15.09
N ALA A 21 -7.75 -1.37 14.32
CA ALA A 21 -8.48 -2.10 13.28
C ALA A 21 -7.60 -2.58 12.10
N GLY A 22 -6.39 -2.04 11.96
CA GLY A 22 -5.43 -2.46 10.92
C GLY A 22 -4.68 -3.77 11.22
N CYS A 23 -4.72 -4.28 12.46
CA CYS A 23 -4.00 -5.49 12.86
C CYS A 23 -4.83 -6.78 12.76
N SER A 24 -6.02 -6.74 12.16
CA SER A 24 -6.82 -7.95 11.92
C SER A 24 -6.23 -8.78 10.79
N ASP A 25 -6.15 -10.09 10.96
CA ASP A 25 -5.86 -11.06 9.90
C ASP A 25 -6.92 -10.92 8.79
N ILE A 26 -6.59 -10.20 7.71
CA ILE A 26 -7.45 -10.02 6.55
C ILE A 26 -7.50 -11.36 5.79
N LYS A 27 -8.49 -12.18 6.13
CA LYS A 27 -8.86 -13.38 5.40
C LYS A 27 -10.23 -13.18 4.74
N PRO A 28 -10.34 -13.38 3.41
CA PRO A 28 -9.32 -13.90 2.50
C PRO A 28 -8.44 -12.78 1.93
N TRP A 29 -7.12 -13.00 1.88
CA TRP A 29 -6.23 -12.19 1.05
C TRP A 29 -6.73 -12.17 -0.39
N VAL A 30 -6.51 -11.06 -1.10
CA VAL A 30 -6.77 -11.00 -2.56
C VAL A 30 -6.04 -12.18 -3.21
N LYS A 31 -6.78 -12.98 -3.97
CA LYS A 31 -6.21 -14.18 -4.61
C LYS A 31 -5.11 -13.72 -5.58
N PRO A 32 -4.01 -14.47 -5.76
CA PRO A 32 -2.86 -14.00 -6.54
C PRO A 32 -3.22 -13.48 -7.94
N TYR A 33 -4.18 -14.12 -8.61
CA TYR A 33 -4.67 -13.74 -9.94
C TYR A 33 -5.65 -12.55 -9.96
N GLU A 34 -6.12 -12.09 -8.80
CA GLU A 34 -6.95 -10.87 -8.68
C GLU A 34 -6.09 -9.62 -8.44
N ARG A 35 -4.80 -9.78 -8.13
CA ARG A 35 -3.88 -8.66 -7.89
C ARG A 35 -3.61 -7.83 -9.13
N ASP A 36 -3.73 -8.42 -10.32
CA ASP A 36 -3.68 -7.67 -11.58
C ASP A 36 -4.75 -6.58 -11.67
N LYS A 37 -5.89 -6.72 -10.96
CA LYS A 37 -6.95 -5.70 -10.93
C LYS A 37 -6.58 -4.48 -10.09
N LEU A 38 -5.55 -4.57 -9.25
CA LEU A 38 -5.03 -3.43 -8.48
C LEU A 38 -4.17 -2.50 -9.34
N ALA A 39 -3.70 -2.98 -10.50
CA ALA A 39 -2.77 -2.28 -11.38
C ALA A 39 -3.30 -2.19 -12.82
N ASP A 40 -4.46 -1.54 -13.00
CA ASP A 40 -5.00 -1.20 -14.33
C ASP A 40 -3.92 -0.53 -15.22
N PRO A 41 -3.73 -1.00 -16.47
CA PRO A 41 -2.79 -0.41 -17.43
C PRO A 41 -2.91 1.11 -17.60
N VAL A 42 -4.11 1.70 -17.43
CA VAL A 42 -4.32 3.16 -17.52
C VAL A 42 -3.63 3.93 -16.40
N MET A 43 -3.39 3.30 -15.25
CA MET A 43 -2.72 3.92 -14.11
C MET A 43 -1.19 3.88 -14.23
N SER A 44 -0.64 3.32 -15.32
CA SER A 44 0.81 3.29 -15.53
C SER A 44 1.32 4.70 -15.78
N LEU A 45 2.33 5.14 -15.01
CA LEU A 45 3.00 6.41 -15.24
C LEU A 45 3.80 6.43 -16.55
N SER A 46 4.24 5.26 -17.02
CA SER A 46 5.06 5.17 -18.22
C SER A 46 4.22 5.01 -19.47
N ARG A 47 4.42 5.92 -20.42
CA ARG A 47 3.87 5.79 -21.78
C ARG A 47 4.49 4.63 -22.56
N HIS A 48 5.69 4.20 -22.17
CA HIS A 48 6.48 3.18 -22.87
C HIS A 48 7.02 2.12 -21.89
N GLY A 49 6.13 1.29 -21.34
CA GLY A 49 6.47 0.33 -20.27
C GLY A 49 7.65 -0.60 -20.57
N LYS A 50 7.93 -0.94 -21.84
CA LYS A 50 9.12 -1.73 -22.22
C LYS A 50 10.43 -0.97 -21.99
N ALA A 51 10.50 0.30 -22.38
CA ALA A 51 11.69 1.12 -22.20
C ALA A 51 11.95 1.40 -20.72
N ASP A 52 10.89 1.67 -19.95
CA ASP A 52 10.96 1.87 -18.50
C ASP A 52 11.48 0.63 -17.77
N SER A 53 10.96 -0.56 -18.12
CA SER A 53 11.43 -1.81 -17.50
C SER A 53 12.92 -2.07 -17.73
N TYR A 54 13.45 -1.66 -18.88
CA TYR A 54 14.88 -1.75 -19.18
C TYR A 54 15.69 -0.79 -18.31
N MET A 55 15.26 0.48 -18.22
CA MET A 55 15.95 1.48 -17.39
C MET A 55 15.89 1.12 -15.91
N HIS A 56 14.75 0.60 -15.42
CA HIS A 56 14.61 0.07 -14.07
C HIS A 56 15.65 -1.01 -13.77
N HIS A 57 15.80 -2.01 -14.63
CA HIS A 57 16.83 -3.03 -14.45
C HIS A 57 18.26 -2.44 -14.37
N VAL A 58 18.55 -1.39 -15.14
CA VAL A 58 19.84 -0.67 -15.06
C VAL A 58 20.01 0.01 -13.69
N TYR A 59 18.99 0.72 -13.19
CA TYR A 59 19.05 1.36 -11.87
C TYR A 59 19.18 0.35 -10.74
N GLN A 60 18.41 -0.73 -10.76
CA GLN A 60 18.54 -1.83 -9.78
C GLN A 60 19.97 -2.35 -9.70
N ALA A 61 20.64 -2.54 -10.85
CA ALA A 61 21.99 -3.05 -10.90
C ALA A 61 23.04 -2.03 -10.42
N ARG A 62 22.89 -0.76 -10.79
CA ARG A 62 23.86 0.31 -10.47
C ARG A 62 23.73 0.81 -9.03
N GLU A 63 22.51 0.83 -8.52
CA GLU A 63 22.18 1.40 -7.21
C GLU A 63 21.99 0.32 -6.14
N SER A 64 22.12 -0.96 -6.51
CA SER A 64 21.84 -2.09 -5.63
C SER A 64 20.42 -2.03 -5.01
N ALA A 65 19.48 -1.47 -5.77
CA ALA A 65 18.12 -1.14 -5.35
C ALA A 65 17.08 -2.15 -5.87
N ARG A 66 17.44 -3.44 -5.98
CA ARG A 66 16.51 -4.49 -6.44
C ARG A 66 15.29 -4.55 -5.51
N GLY A 67 14.10 -4.37 -6.08
CA GLY A 67 12.85 -4.37 -5.32
C GLY A 67 12.54 -3.08 -4.55
N ALA A 68 13.34 -2.02 -4.72
CA ALA A 68 13.01 -0.69 -4.20
C ALA A 68 11.90 0.01 -5.02
N GLU A 69 11.58 -0.55 -6.17
CA GLU A 69 10.55 -0.09 -7.09
C GLU A 69 9.22 -0.74 -6.68
N GLY A 70 8.10 -0.01 -6.81
CA GLY A 70 6.78 -0.58 -6.56
C GLY A 70 6.46 -1.77 -7.46
N GLY A 71 5.37 -2.50 -7.19
CA GLY A 71 4.92 -3.61 -8.03
C GLY A 71 4.75 -3.20 -9.51
N SER A 72 4.95 -4.16 -10.43
CA SER A 72 4.89 -3.87 -11.87
C SER A 72 3.50 -3.39 -12.30
N GLY A 73 3.42 -2.28 -13.03
CA GLY A 73 2.16 -1.73 -13.56
C GLY A 73 1.89 -0.32 -13.05
N GLY A 74 0.61 0.07 -13.05
CA GLY A 74 0.13 1.34 -12.50
C GLY A 74 -0.43 1.21 -11.08
N GLY A 75 -0.72 2.33 -10.42
CA GLY A 75 -1.41 2.35 -9.13
C GLY A 75 -0.49 2.44 -7.90
N CYS A 76 -0.99 2.06 -6.73
CA CYS A 76 -0.30 2.22 -5.43
C CYS A 76 0.86 1.22 -5.19
N GLY A 77 1.20 0.39 -6.16
CA GLY A 77 2.36 -0.51 -6.09
C GLY A 77 2.20 -1.72 -5.15
N CYS A 78 1.00 -1.95 -4.61
CA CYS A 78 0.69 -3.11 -3.78
C CYS A 78 0.40 -4.35 -4.65
N ASN A 79 1.44 -5.07 -5.10
CA ASN A 79 1.31 -6.40 -5.72
C ASN A 79 1.78 -7.48 -4.74
#